data_AF-A0A6P2F2V8-F1
#
_entry.id   AF-A0A6P2F2V8-F1
#
_cell.length_a   1.000
_cell.length_b   1.000
_cell.length_c   1.000
_cell.angle_alpha   90.00
_cell.angle_beta   90.00
_cell.angle_gamma   90.00
#
_symmetry.space_group_name_H-M   'P 1'
#
loop_
_entity.id
_entity.type
_entity.pdbx_description
1 polymer ?
#
loop_
_entity_poly.entity_id
_entity_poly.type
_entity_poly.pdbx_seq_one_letter_code
_entity_poly.pdbx_strand_id
1 'polypeptide(L)'
;MNKTRLLMLADALEKSIPAEKFNLESWRRGTYGSETTDEQLVHGCGSAGCAVGWACALPEFQRQGLVWNEHGFPEIRNSDHGGWDAVEAFFAIDEDDAQYLFDSDKYRPGQHTDPLAVARRIRAFVADGDAS
;
A
#
# COMPACT_ATOMS: atom_id res chain seq x y z
N MET A 1 -5.26 -0.65 -15.66
CA MET A 1 -4.14 -0.33 -14.75
C MET A 1 -3.71 1.13 -14.85
N ASN A 2 -3.50 1.81 -13.72
CA ASN A 2 -2.89 3.14 -13.61
C ASN A 2 -1.39 3.01 -13.26
N LYS A 3 -0.57 2.88 -14.31
CA LYS A 3 0.88 2.65 -14.21
C LYS A 3 1.60 3.73 -13.42
N THR A 4 1.21 4.99 -13.59
CA THR A 4 1.83 6.12 -12.88
C THR A 4 1.71 5.97 -11.37
N ARG A 5 0.51 5.69 -10.85
CA ARG A 5 0.30 5.51 -9.40
C ARG A 5 1.04 4.30 -8.86
N LEU A 6 1.06 3.19 -9.59
CA LEU A 6 1.80 1.99 -9.20
C LEU A 6 3.32 2.25 -9.13
N LEU A 7 3.90 2.90 -10.14
CA LEU A 7 5.33 3.21 -10.15
C LEU A 7 5.70 4.26 -9.08
N MET A 8 4.81 5.22 -8.80
CA MET A 8 4.99 6.14 -7.66
C MET A 8 5.07 5.38 -6.34
N LEU A 9 4.22 4.38 -6.12
CA LEU A 9 4.24 3.57 -4.91
C LEU A 9 5.50 2.72 -4.83
N ALA A 10 5.90 2.10 -5.95
CA ALA A 10 7.13 1.32 -6.03
C ALA A 10 8.37 2.17 -5.70
N ASP A 11 8.41 3.42 -6.15
CA ASP A 11 9.46 4.37 -5.83
C ASP A 11 9.49 4.75 -4.35
N ALA A 12 8.33 5.01 -3.74
CA ALA A 12 8.23 5.31 -2.31
C ALA A 12 8.70 4.12 -1.45
N LEU A 13 8.25 2.90 -1.78
CA LEU A 13 8.63 1.66 -1.10
C LEU A 13 10.13 1.41 -1.15
N GLU A 14 10.78 1.73 -2.27
CA GLU A 14 12.22 1.51 -2.43
C GLU A 14 13.07 2.59 -1.75
N LYS A 15 12.64 3.85 -1.80
CA LYS A 15 13.48 5.00 -1.44
C LYS A 15 13.16 5.64 -0.10
N SER A 16 11.94 5.48 0.38
CA SER A 16 11.39 6.32 1.46
C SER A 16 10.83 5.53 2.63
N ILE A 17 10.41 4.28 2.43
CA ILE A 17 9.81 3.46 3.48
C ILE A 17 10.88 2.59 4.17
N PRO A 18 11.15 2.78 5.47
CA PRO A 18 12.08 1.93 6.21
C PRO A 18 11.52 0.51 6.36
N ALA A 19 12.39 -0.50 6.22
CA ALA A 19 11.98 -1.90 6.29
C ALA A 19 11.35 -2.27 7.66
N GLU A 20 11.85 -1.68 8.75
CA GLU A 20 11.35 -1.88 10.11
C GLU A 20 9.95 -1.27 10.35
N LYS A 21 9.50 -0.37 9.47
CA LYS A 21 8.14 0.19 9.49
C LYS A 21 7.25 -0.40 8.40
N PHE A 22 7.67 -1.48 7.76
CA PHE A 22 6.90 -2.17 6.75
C PHE A 22 6.33 -3.47 7.31
N ASN A 23 5.03 -3.67 7.13
CA ASN A 23 4.37 -4.93 7.44
C ASN A 23 3.24 -5.17 6.44
N LEU A 24 3.42 -6.15 5.56
CA LEU A 24 2.44 -6.45 4.51
C LEU A 24 1.13 -7.02 5.06
N GLU A 25 1.13 -7.64 6.24
CA GLU A 25 -0.04 -8.32 6.83
C GLU A 25 -1.10 -7.36 7.38
N SER A 26 -0.82 -6.06 7.46
CA SER A 26 -1.77 -5.07 7.98
C SER A 26 -1.68 -3.76 7.22
N TRP A 27 -2.84 -3.16 6.93
CA TRP A 27 -2.91 -1.82 6.35
C TRP A 27 -2.03 -0.85 7.14
N ARG A 28 -2.26 -0.75 8.45
CA ARG A 28 -1.39 -0.06 9.41
C ARG A 28 -1.56 -0.67 10.79
N ARG A 29 -0.51 -0.64 11.61
CA ARG A 29 -0.53 -1.19 12.96
C ARG A 29 0.39 -0.38 13.86
N GLY A 30 -0.09 -0.06 15.05
CA GLY A 30 0.68 0.61 16.10
C GLY A 30 1.25 -0.35 17.12
N THR A 31 1.96 0.22 18.09
CA THR A 31 2.50 -0.50 19.23
C THR A 31 1.38 -1.26 19.94
N TYR A 32 1.61 -2.53 20.29
CA TYR A 32 0.62 -3.39 20.96
C TYR A 32 -0.69 -3.63 20.20
N GLY A 33 -0.71 -3.38 18.88
CA GLY A 33 -1.90 -3.62 18.05
C GLY A 33 -2.96 -2.51 18.10
N SER A 34 -2.61 -1.32 18.61
CA SER A 34 -3.48 -0.15 18.50
C SER A 34 -3.58 0.34 17.06
N GLU A 35 -4.64 1.10 16.77
CA GLU A 35 -4.68 1.94 15.58
C GLU A 35 -3.53 2.96 15.59
N THR A 36 -3.13 3.43 14.41
CA THR A 36 -1.99 4.34 14.18
C THR A 36 -2.44 5.49 13.29
N THR A 37 -2.06 6.73 13.60
CA THR A 37 -2.32 7.89 12.73
C THR A 37 -1.28 8.00 11.62
N ASP A 38 -1.54 8.79 10.58
CA ASP A 38 -0.53 9.07 9.53
C ASP A 38 0.76 9.64 10.13
N GLU A 39 0.64 10.59 11.07
CA GLU A 39 1.80 11.17 11.75
C GLU A 39 2.61 10.11 12.52
N GLN A 40 1.93 9.16 13.18
CA GLN A 40 2.60 8.06 13.85
C GLN A 40 3.28 7.12 12.85
N LEU A 41 2.61 6.76 11.75
CA LEU A 41 3.20 5.90 10.72
C LEU A 41 4.46 6.55 10.11
N VAL A 42 4.36 7.82 9.71
CA VAL A 42 5.45 8.57 9.07
C VAL A 42 6.57 8.88 10.06
N HIS A 43 6.25 9.43 11.25
CA HIS A 43 7.25 10.00 12.16
C HIS A 43 7.42 9.27 13.50
N GLY A 44 6.43 8.48 13.92
CA GLY A 44 6.44 7.75 15.21
C GLY A 44 7.33 6.50 15.21
N CYS A 45 7.63 5.99 16.40
CA CYS A 45 8.28 4.69 16.59
C CYS A 45 7.24 3.59 16.88
N GLY A 46 7.53 2.34 16.50
CA GLY A 46 6.67 1.19 16.83
C GLY A 46 5.43 1.01 15.96
N SER A 47 5.27 1.81 14.91
CA SER A 47 4.22 1.65 13.90
C SER A 47 4.76 1.11 12.58
N ALA A 48 3.99 0.24 11.94
CA ALA A 48 4.27 -0.27 10.60
C ALA A 48 3.00 -0.33 9.75
N GLY A 49 3.16 -0.34 8.43
CA GLY A 49 2.04 -0.51 7.49
C GLY A 49 2.47 -1.23 6.22
N CYS A 50 1.48 -1.75 5.50
CA CYS A 50 1.71 -2.37 4.21
C CYS A 50 1.89 -1.30 3.13
N ALA A 51 2.10 -1.74 1.88
CA ALA A 51 2.29 -0.82 0.77
C ALA A 51 1.11 0.15 0.58
N VAL A 52 -0.12 -0.35 0.66
CA VAL A 52 -1.33 0.48 0.53
C VAL A 52 -1.48 1.42 1.71
N GLY A 53 -1.22 0.96 2.93
CA GLY A 53 -1.33 1.85 4.09
C GLY A 53 -0.32 2.99 4.09
N TRP A 54 0.90 2.71 3.63
CA TRP A 54 1.87 3.77 3.34
C TRP A 54 1.36 4.70 2.23
N ALA A 55 0.76 4.17 1.16
CA ALA A 55 0.14 5.03 0.14
C ALA A 55 -0.93 5.96 0.74
N CYS A 56 -1.83 5.47 1.59
CA CYS A 56 -2.85 6.29 2.27
C CYS A 56 -2.26 7.40 3.16
N ALA A 57 -1.07 7.20 3.73
CA ALA A 57 -0.40 8.17 4.61
C ALA A 57 0.51 9.17 3.87
N LEU A 58 0.82 8.92 2.59
CA LEU A 58 1.75 9.73 1.81
C LEU A 58 1.01 10.91 1.12
N PRO A 59 1.49 12.17 1.26
CA PRO A 59 0.79 13.35 0.74
C PRO A 59 0.47 13.32 -0.75
N GLU A 60 1.34 12.72 -1.58
CA GLU A 60 1.17 12.59 -3.02
C GLU A 60 -0.01 11.72 -3.43
N PHE A 61 -0.39 10.73 -2.62
CA PHE A 61 -1.56 9.89 -2.85
C PHE A 61 -2.82 10.51 -2.24
N GLN A 62 -2.70 11.16 -1.07
CA GLN A 62 -3.79 11.92 -0.45
C GLN A 62 -4.29 13.07 -1.33
N ARG A 63 -3.39 13.74 -2.05
CA ARG A 63 -3.75 14.75 -3.07
C ARG A 63 -4.50 14.16 -4.26
N GLN A 64 -4.27 12.89 -4.56
CA GLN A 64 -4.98 12.16 -5.62
C GLN A 64 -6.26 11.47 -5.14
N GLY A 65 -6.55 11.52 -3.83
CA GLY A 65 -7.80 11.07 -3.25
C GLY A 65 -7.71 9.81 -2.39
N LEU A 66 -6.59 9.07 -2.39
CA LEU A 66 -6.44 7.89 -1.53
C LEU A 66 -6.13 8.31 -0.10
N VAL A 67 -7.03 7.98 0.83
CA VAL A 67 -6.97 8.37 2.24
C VAL A 67 -7.36 7.21 3.14
N TRP A 68 -7.31 7.42 4.45
CA TRP A 68 -7.97 6.56 5.43
C TRP A 68 -9.36 7.08 5.73
N ASN A 69 -10.33 6.18 5.83
CA ASN A 69 -11.64 6.51 6.40
C ASN A 69 -11.60 6.47 7.94
N GLU A 70 -12.73 6.84 8.55
CA GLU A 70 -12.90 6.86 10.02
C GLU A 70 -12.82 5.48 10.69
N HIS A 71 -12.92 4.41 9.89
CA HIS A 71 -12.83 3.02 10.35
C HIS A 71 -11.44 2.40 10.15
N GLY A 72 -10.45 3.19 9.71
CA GLY A 72 -9.08 2.71 9.53
C GLY A 72 -8.87 1.87 8.28
N PHE A 73 -9.72 1.99 7.27
CA PHE A 73 -9.56 1.35 5.96
C PHE A 73 -9.16 2.37 4.88
N PRO A 74 -8.45 1.93 3.82
CA PRO A 74 -8.27 2.73 2.62
C PRO A 74 -9.62 3.19 2.04
N GLU A 75 -9.68 4.42 1.55
CA GLU A 75 -10.87 4.99 0.90
C GLU A 75 -10.45 5.97 -0.20
N ILE A 76 -11.26 6.08 -1.25
CA ILE A 76 -11.16 7.21 -2.19
C ILE A 76 -12.09 8.33 -1.72
N ARG A 77 -11.49 9.48 -1.39
CA ARG A 77 -12.20 10.67 -0.90
C ARG A 77 -13.41 11.02 -1.78
N ASN A 78 -14.56 11.24 -1.15
CA ASN A 78 -15.84 11.56 -1.80
C ASN A 78 -16.34 10.45 -2.75
N SER A 79 -16.12 9.18 -2.41
CA SER A 79 -16.66 8.04 -3.13
C SER A 79 -17.15 6.97 -2.15
N ASP A 80 -17.88 5.98 -2.67
CA ASP A 80 -18.33 4.82 -1.90
C ASP A 80 -17.30 3.66 -1.90
N HIS A 81 -16.09 3.88 -2.44
CA HIS A 81 -15.04 2.87 -2.50
C HIS A 81 -14.20 2.86 -1.22
N GLY A 82 -14.29 1.77 -0.46
CA GLY A 82 -13.50 1.52 0.75
C GLY A 82 -12.80 0.15 0.72
N GLY A 83 -11.77 -0.03 1.53
CA GLY A 83 -11.02 -1.29 1.61
C GLY A 83 -10.35 -1.64 0.29
N TRP A 84 -10.53 -2.90 -0.16
CA TRP A 84 -9.96 -3.39 -1.42
C TRP A 84 -10.56 -2.70 -2.66
N ASP A 85 -11.86 -2.38 -2.66
CA ASP A 85 -12.50 -1.64 -3.74
C ASP A 85 -11.83 -0.28 -3.98
N ALA A 86 -11.37 0.38 -2.91
CA ALA A 86 -10.62 1.63 -3.01
C ALA A 86 -9.25 1.43 -3.66
N VAL A 87 -8.56 0.32 -3.34
CA VAL A 87 -7.25 -0.03 -3.91
C VAL A 87 -7.39 -0.30 -5.41
N GLU A 88 -8.35 -1.14 -5.78
CA GLU A 88 -8.67 -1.49 -7.17
C GLU A 88 -9.00 -0.26 -8.00
N ALA A 89 -9.96 0.55 -7.53
CA ALA A 89 -10.38 1.75 -8.24
C ALA A 89 -9.24 2.78 -8.33
N PHE A 90 -8.44 2.95 -7.27
CA PHE A 90 -7.38 3.94 -7.24
C PHE A 90 -6.21 3.58 -8.16
N PHE A 91 -5.77 2.31 -8.17
CA PHE A 91 -4.73 1.82 -9.07
C PHE A 91 -5.28 1.35 -10.43
N ALA A 92 -6.61 1.40 -10.63
CA ALA A 92 -7.32 0.93 -11.81
C ALA A 92 -6.92 -0.50 -12.23
N ILE A 93 -6.81 -1.40 -11.26
CA ILE A 93 -6.50 -2.83 -11.41
C ILE A 93 -7.70 -3.65 -10.91
N ASP A 94 -7.79 -4.92 -11.30
CA ASP A 94 -8.82 -5.81 -10.77
C ASP A 94 -8.42 -6.42 -9.41
N GLU A 95 -9.35 -7.15 -8.80
CA GLU A 95 -9.16 -7.80 -7.51
C GLU A 95 -7.98 -8.79 -7.52
N ASP A 96 -7.84 -9.59 -8.58
CA ASP A 96 -6.78 -10.59 -8.69
C ASP A 96 -5.40 -9.92 -8.73
N ASP A 97 -5.26 -8.85 -9.49
CA ASP A 97 -4.06 -8.02 -9.57
C ASP A 97 -3.79 -7.32 -8.23
N ALA A 98 -4.82 -6.78 -7.57
CA ALA A 98 -4.69 -6.12 -6.28
C ALA A 98 -4.20 -7.09 -5.21
N GLN A 99 -4.78 -8.29 -5.14
CA GLN A 99 -4.32 -9.34 -4.24
C GLN A 99 -2.89 -9.77 -4.61
N TYR A 100 -2.60 -10.03 -5.88
CA TYR A 100 -1.26 -10.43 -6.32
C TYR A 100 -0.17 -9.44 -5.89
N LEU A 101 -0.47 -8.14 -5.97
CA LEU A 101 0.48 -7.08 -5.64
C LEU A 101 0.59 -6.79 -4.14
N PHE A 102 -0.52 -6.88 -3.39
CA PHE A 102 -0.59 -6.27 -2.05
C PHE A 102 -1.03 -7.23 -0.94
N ASP A 103 -1.53 -8.43 -1.26
CA ASP A 103 -1.90 -9.43 -0.26
C ASP A 103 -0.66 -10.25 0.15
N SER A 104 -0.42 -10.32 1.47
CA SER A 104 0.67 -11.11 2.05
C SER A 104 0.63 -12.58 1.68
N ASP A 105 -0.56 -13.17 1.47
CA ASP A 105 -0.71 -14.60 1.14
C ASP A 105 -0.19 -14.94 -0.27
N LYS A 106 -0.02 -13.93 -1.12
CA LYS A 106 0.60 -14.07 -2.46
C LYS A 106 2.12 -13.94 -2.41
N TYR A 107 2.69 -13.72 -1.23
CA TYR A 107 4.13 -13.77 -0.98
C TYR A 107 4.49 -15.10 -0.33
N ARG A 108 5.79 -15.40 -0.21
CA ARG A 108 6.23 -16.68 0.34
C ARG A 108 5.76 -16.80 1.80
N PRO A 109 4.94 -17.81 2.15
CA PRO A 109 4.41 -17.95 3.50
C PRO A 109 5.55 -18.09 4.54
N GLY A 110 5.42 -17.38 5.66
CA GLY A 110 6.37 -17.43 6.77
C GLY A 110 7.67 -16.66 6.54
N GLN A 111 7.80 -15.90 5.45
CA GLN A 111 8.91 -14.96 5.26
C GLN A 111 8.44 -13.52 5.46
N HIS A 112 9.23 -12.73 6.18
CA HIS A 112 9.03 -11.29 6.25
C HIS A 112 9.20 -10.70 4.84
N THR A 113 8.13 -10.14 4.29
CA THR A 113 8.17 -9.43 3.01
C THR A 113 8.64 -8.01 3.25
N ASP A 114 9.80 -7.67 2.69
CA ASP A 114 10.36 -6.32 2.75
C ASP A 114 9.68 -5.39 1.71
N PRO A 115 9.73 -4.05 1.89
CA PRO A 115 9.08 -3.12 0.96
C PRO A 115 9.70 -3.14 -0.45
N LEU A 116 10.99 -3.45 -0.58
CA LEU A 116 11.69 -3.58 -1.86
C LEU A 116 11.19 -4.80 -2.67
N ALA A 117 10.80 -5.89 -2.00
CA ALA A 117 10.20 -7.05 -2.64
C ALA A 117 8.84 -6.69 -3.28
N VAL A 118 8.02 -5.90 -2.58
CA VAL A 118 6.76 -5.39 -3.13
C VAL A 118 7.02 -4.40 -4.27
N ALA A 119 7.98 -3.48 -4.09
CA ALA A 119 8.39 -2.52 -5.12
C ALA A 119 8.87 -3.20 -6.42
N ARG A 120 9.63 -4.31 -6.30
CA ARG A 120 10.07 -5.12 -7.45
C ARG A 120 8.90 -5.82 -8.13
N ARG A 121 7.96 -6.38 -7.35
CA ARG A 121 6.77 -7.04 -7.91
C ARG A 121 5.90 -6.04 -8.70
N ILE A 122 5.67 -4.84 -8.16
CA ILE A 122 4.93 -3.79 -8.87
C ILE A 122 5.60 -3.43 -10.20
N ARG A 123 6.93 -3.26 -10.21
CA ARG A 123 7.66 -2.93 -11.45
C ARG A 123 7.60 -4.03 -12.50
N ALA A 124 7.76 -5.29 -12.07
CA ALA A 124 7.63 -6.44 -12.96
C ALA A 124 6.21 -6.50 -13.57
N PHE A 125 5.19 -6.34 -12.73
CA PHE A 125 3.80 -6.32 -13.14
C PHE A 125 3.50 -5.22 -14.18
N VAL A 126 3.99 -4.00 -13.95
CA VAL A 126 3.83 -2.90 -14.91
C VAL A 126 4.54 -3.20 -16.24
N ALA A 127 5.74 -3.77 -16.20
CA ALA A 127 6.52 -4.11 -17.40
C ALA A 127 5.89 -5.24 -18.22
N ASP A 128 5.36 -6.28 -17.58
CA ASP A 128 4.69 -7.40 -18.26
C ASP A 128 3.39 -6.93 -18.94
N GLY A 129 2.65 -6.02 -18.30
CA GLY A 129 1.45 -5.39 -18.87
C GLY A 129 1.73 -4.34 -19.97
N ASP A 130 2.99 -3.98 -20.23
CA ASP A 130 3.42 -3.20 -21.40
C ASP A 130 3.78 -4.10 -22.61
N ALA A 131 4.05 -5.39 -22.37
CA ALA A 131 4.45 -6.35 -23.39
C ALA A 131 3.27 -7.10 -24.04
N SER A 132 2.04 -6.86 -23.56
CA SER A 132 0.79 -7.50 -24.00
C SER A 132 -0.08 -6.54 -24.82
#